data_AF-A0A7Y0X6N0-F1
#
_entry.id   AF-A0A7Y0X6N0-F1
#
_cell.length_a   1.000
_cell.length_b   1.000
_cell.length_c   1.000
_cell.angle_alpha   90.00
_cell.angle_beta   90.00
_cell.angle_gamma   90.00
#
_symmetry.space_group_name_H-M   'P 1'
#
loop_
_entity.id
_entity.type
_entity.pdbx_description
1 polymer ?
#
loop_
_entity_poly.entity_id
_entity_poly.type
_entity_poly.pdbx_seq_one_letter_code
_entity_poly.pdbx_strand_id
1 'polypeptide(L)' 'VPTANTIIMDRADNLGLAQLHQLRGRVGRSHHQAYAYLLTPQPKAMTKDAIKRLDAIASLEDLGAGFTLATHDLEI' A
#
# COMPACT_ATOMS: atom_id res chain seq x y z
N VAL A 1 19.22 -1.18 -2.23
CA VAL A 1 19.24 -2.48 -1.54
C VAL A 1 18.33 -3.43 -2.31
N PRO A 2 18.87 -4.38 -3.09
CA PRO A 2 18.07 -5.24 -3.98
C PRO A 2 17.12 -6.20 -3.26
N THR A 3 17.44 -6.56 -2.02
CA THR A 3 16.70 -7.55 -1.21
C THR A 3 15.59 -6.96 -0.36
N ALA A 4 15.46 -5.62 -0.30
CA ALA A 4 14.39 -4.99 0.47
C ALA A 4 13.04 -5.21 -0.23
N ASN A 5 12.18 -6.02 0.39
CA ASN A 5 10.85 -6.37 -0.12
C ASN A 5 9.71 -5.81 0.74
N THR A 6 10.01 -5.27 1.92
CA THR A 6 9.01 -4.77 2.86
C THR A 6 9.34 -3.36 3.30
N ILE A 7 8.33 -2.48 3.28
CA ILE A 7 8.42 -1.14 3.85
C ILE A 7 7.30 -0.95 4.87
N ILE A 8 7.62 -0.33 6.00
CA ILE A 8 6.66 0.08 7.02
C ILE A 8 6.73 1.60 7.11
N MET A 9 5.62 2.26 6.83
CA MET A 9 5.49 3.71 6.89
C MET A 9 4.68 4.06 8.12
N ASP A 10 5.36 4.54 9.16
CA ASP A 10 4.69 5.12 10.32
C ASP A 10 4.08 6.48 9.96
N ARG A 11 2.92 6.78 10.56
CA ARG A 11 2.16 8.00 10.32
C ARG A 11 1.94 8.30 8.83
N ALA A 12 1.51 7.30 8.07
CA ALA A 12 1.23 7.43 6.64
C ALA A 12 0.16 8.49 6.34
N ASP A 13 -0.67 8.85 7.32
CA ASP A 13 -1.61 9.97 7.32
C ASP A 13 -0.96 11.34 7.10
N ASN A 14 0.36 11.47 7.35
CA ASN A 14 1.09 12.72 7.15
C ASN A 14 1.79 12.82 5.79
N LEU A 15 1.83 11.73 5.01
CA LEU A 15 2.59 11.67 3.75
C LEU A 15 1.72 11.99 2.54
N GLY A 16 2.20 12.87 1.66
CA GLY A 16 1.59 13.17 0.37
C GLY A 16 1.41 11.92 -0.52
N LEU A 17 0.43 11.95 -1.44
CA LEU A 17 0.14 10.80 -2.32
C LEU A 17 1.36 10.40 -3.15
N ALA A 18 2.07 11.39 -3.68
CA ALA A 18 3.31 11.19 -4.41
C ALA A 18 4.41 10.56 -3.51
N GLN A 19 4.51 10.98 -2.25
CA GLN A 19 5.49 10.41 -1.31
C GLN A 19 5.18 8.95 -1.00
N LEU A 20 3.91 8.62 -0.72
CA LEU A 20 3.45 7.25 -0.52
C LEU A 20 3.78 6.37 -1.75
N HIS A 21 3.49 6.86 -2.95
CA HIS A 21 3.79 6.16 -4.19
C HIS A 21 5.30 5.95 -4.39
N GLN A 22 6.10 6.98 -4.17
CA GLN A 22 7.55 6.92 -4.31
C GLN A 22 8.19 5.96 -3.30
N LEU A 23 7.73 5.97 -2.04
CA LEU A 23 8.21 5.07 -0.99
C LEU A 23 7.82 3.62 -1.27
N ARG A 24 6.58 3.36 -1.71
CA ARG A 24 6.14 2.03 -2.15
C ARG A 24 7.05 1.47 -3.25
N GLY A 25 7.43 2.29 -4.23
CA GLY A 25 8.31 1.90 -5.34
C GLY A 25 9.78 1.64 -4.96
N ARG A 26 10.18 1.84 -3.69
CA ARG A 26 11.54 1.55 -3.22
C ARG A 26 11.75 0.09 -2.81
N VAL A 27 10.67 -0.67 -2.63
CA VAL A 27 10.71 -2.12 -2.33
C VAL A 27 10.17 -2.93 -3.52
N GLY A 28 10.42 -4.23 -3.54
CA GLY A 28 9.91 -5.10 -4.60
C GLY A 28 10.71 -5.09 -5.90
N ARG A 29 12.04 -4.90 -5.80
CA ARG A 29 12.97 -5.01 -6.94
C ARG A 29 13.38 -6.46 -7.25
N SER A 30 12.76 -7.42 -6.59
CA SER A 30 13.00 -8.87 -6.75
C SER A 30 11.78 -9.54 -7.39
N HIS A 31 11.92 -10.81 -7.78
CA HIS A 31 10.79 -11.62 -8.27
C HIS A 31 9.78 -12.02 -7.17
N HIS A 32 10.08 -11.76 -5.89
CA HIS A 32 9.18 -12.02 -4.78
C HIS A 32 8.20 -10.85 -4.56
N GLN A 33 6.98 -11.21 -4.14
CA GLN A 33 5.97 -10.24 -3.71
C GLN A 33 6.56 -9.30 -2.65
N ALA A 34 6.25 -8.02 -2.81
CA ALA A 34 6.62 -6.97 -1.89
C ALA A 34 5.41 -6.53 -1.07
N TYR A 35 5.66 -6.01 0.13
CA TYR A 35 4.63 -5.53 1.05
C TYR A 35 4.93 -4.10 1.49
N ALA A 36 3.89 -3.27 1.53
CA ALA A 36 3.95 -1.92 2.06
C ALA A 36 2.87 -1.77 3.14
N TYR A 37 3.30 -1.63 4.39
CA TYR A 37 2.40 -1.41 5.52
C TYR A 37 2.31 0.09 5.81
N LEU A 38 1.09 0.64 5.68
CA LEU A 38 0.79 2.03 5.98
C LEU A 38 0.15 2.10 7.36
N LEU A 39 0.94 2.49 8.36
CA LEU A 39 0.46 2.61 9.73
C LEU A 39 -0.14 4.00 9.92
N THR A 40 -1.34 4.03 10.49
CA THR A 40 -2.12 5.25 10.67
C THR A 40 -2.72 5.26 12.07
N PRO A 41 -2.98 6.46 12.64
CA PRO A 41 -3.78 6.55 13.85
C PRO A 41 -5.23 6.14 13.55
N GLN A 42 -6.05 6.02 14.61
CA GLN A 42 -7.47 5.72 14.43
C GLN A 42 -8.13 6.69 13.43
N PRO A 43 -9.06 6.23 12.57
CA PRO A 43 -9.67 7.07 11.53
C PRO A 43 -10.27 8.40 12.03
N LYS A 44 -10.77 8.43 13.27
CA LYS A 44 -11.31 9.65 13.90
C LYS A 44 -10.27 10.75 14.13
N ALA A 45 -8.98 10.39 14.18
CA ALA A 45 -7.86 11.32 14.36
C ALA A 45 -7.23 11.76 13.02
N MET A 46 -7.71 11.26 11.89
CA MET A 46 -7.23 11.62 10.56
C MET A 46 -8.12 12.66 9.90
N THR A 47 -7.53 13.47 9.02
CA THR A 47 -8.31 14.38 8.16
C THR A 47 -9.02 13.59 7.07
N LYS A 48 -10.13 14.13 6.55
CA LYS A 48 -10.85 13.53 5.42
C LYS A 48 -9.96 13.37 4.18
N ASP A 49 -9.06 14.32 3.94
CA ASP A 49 -8.11 14.28 2.83
C ASP A 49 -7.07 13.18 3.01
N ALA A 50 -6.58 12.97 4.24
CA ALA A 50 -5.66 11.88 4.54
C ALA A 50 -6.32 10.52 4.28
N ILE A 51 -7.57 10.32 4.72
CA ILE A 51 -8.35 9.10 4.47
C ILE A 51 -8.53 8.89 2.96
N LYS A 52 -9.03 9.89 2.24
CA LYS A 52 -9.25 9.80 0.78
C LYS A 52 -7.97 9.44 0.02
N ARG A 53 -6.84 10.00 0.44
CA ARG A 53 -5.52 9.69 -0.14
C ARG A 53 -5.07 8.27 0.18
N LEU A 54 -5.29 7.80 1.41
CA LEU A 54 -4.96 6.43 1.83
C LEU A 54 -5.84 5.40 1.09
N ASP A 55 -7.11 5.69 0.88
CA ASP A 55 -8.00 4.86 0.06
C ASP A 55 -7.53 4.83 -1.39
N ALA A 56 -7.18 5.99 -1.95
CA ALA A 56 -6.68 6.10 -3.32
C ALA A 56 -5.37 5.32 -3.54
N ILE A 57 -4.44 5.33 -2.58
CA ILE A 57 -3.19 4.57 -2.71
C ILE A 57 -3.41 3.06 -2.58
N ALA A 58 -4.38 2.64 -1.75
CA ALA A 58 -4.77 1.24 -1.64
C ALA A 58 -5.49 0.74 -2.90
N SER A 59 -6.39 1.54 -3.48
CA SER A 59 -7.10 1.17 -4.72
C SER A 59 -6.21 1.12 -5.96
N LEU A 60 -5.04 1.77 -5.93
CA LEU A 60 -4.06 1.67 -7.03
C LEU A 60 -3.48 0.25 -7.17
N GLU A 61 -3.65 -0.62 -6.16
CA GLU A 61 -3.35 -2.04 -6.27
C GLU A 61 -4.28 -2.74 -7.27
N ASP A 62 -5.56 -2.35 -7.38
CA ASP A 62 -6.54 -2.98 -8.28
C ASP A 62 -6.24 -2.82 -9.78
N LEU A 63 -5.47 -1.81 -10.18
CA LEU A 63 -5.03 -1.68 -11.57
C LEU A 63 -3.92 -2.69 -11.96
N GLY A 64 -3.41 -3.47 -11.00
CA GLY A 64 -2.57 -4.65 -11.22
C GLY A 64 -3.07 -5.93 -10.53
N ALA A 65 -4.05 -5.84 -9.63
CA ALA A 65 -4.59 -6.93 -8.82
C ALA A 65 -5.77 -7.67 -9.47
N GLY A 66 -5.78 -7.74 -10.81
CA GLY A 66 -6.58 -8.73 -11.55
C GLY A 66 -6.25 -10.19 -11.20
N PHE A 67 -5.31 -10.44 -10.28
CA PHE A 67 -5.02 -11.76 -9.73
C PHE A 67 -5.80 -12.08 -8.44
N THR A 68 -6.45 -11.10 -7.81
CA THR A 68 -7.24 -11.31 -6.57
C THR A 68 -8.53 -12.12 -6.80
N LEU A 69 -8.94 -12.34 -8.06
CA LEU A 69 -10.06 -13.22 -8.40
C LEU A 69 -9.65 -14.70 -8.59
N ALA A 70 -8.36 -15.03 -8.71
CA ALA A 70 -7.94 -16.41 -9.00
C ALA A 70 -7.81 -17.30 -7.74
N THR A 71 -7.67 -16.72 -6.55
CA THR A 71 -7.52 -17.48 -5.30
C THR A 71 -8.77 -17.50 -4.41
N HIS A 72 -9.78 -16.67 -4.70
CA HIS A 72 -11.08 -16.78 -4.03
C HIS A 72 -11.95 -17.94 -4.56
N ASP A 73 -11.52 -18.62 -5.64
CA ASP A 73 -12.19 -19.78 -6.23
C ASP A 73 -11.59 -21.14 -5.82
N LEU A 74 -10.52 -21.17 -5.01
CA LEU A 74 -9.86 -22.43 -4.62
C LEU A 74 -10.08 -22.86 -3.15
N GLU A 75 -10.84 -22.09 -2.36
CA GLU A 75 -11.23 -22.46 -0.99
C GLU A 75 -12.77 -22.53 -0.80
N ILE A 76 -13.50 -22.97 -1.83
CA ILE A 76 -14.82 -23.62 -1.68
C ILE A 76 -14.65 -25.11 -1.97
#